data_AF-A0A6N9P3R9-F1
#
_entry.id   AF-A0A6N9P3R9-F1
#
_cell.length_a   1.000
_cell.length_b   1.000
_cell.length_c   1.000
_cell.angle_alpha   90.00
_cell.angle_beta   90.00
_cell.angle_gamma   90.00
#
_symmetry.space_group_name_H-M   'P 1'
#
loop_
_entity.id
_entity.type
_entity.pdbx_description
1 polymer ?
#
loop_
_entity_poly.entity_id
_entity_poly.type
_entity_poly.pdbx_seq_one_letter_code
_entity_poly.pdbx_strand_id
1 'polypeptide(L)'
;MAGMEQTAAVPEQPIAENGPVQELLALLKENNPAGYQEFSKLIESVSLMESRLAVAVGELEAMRGDLQKMQNHSLKAALQNACRSMEANISSMQQRLAEVKEKIVEGCKNVLADFKERGTVALNGIARFLHLRPALEAVRQSAEHNRKENSQSMAKIDAFVSEYHETGKHLKNMRLALMGKEPVQEARSAGRIAACVKAPYRASRACMGAIEKGALKAMDALDRLEKAAERRPSVLKAMKEQTPKAEPVKERQTPSQDKGSR
;
A
#
# COMPACT_ATOMS: atom_id res chain seq x y z
N MET A 1 23.24 -1.28 31.83
CA MET A 1 21.93 -0.79 31.36
C MET A 1 21.35 -1.85 30.46
N ALA A 2 20.09 -2.18 30.70
CA ALA A 2 19.39 -3.36 30.18
C ALA A 2 19.43 -3.44 28.65
N GLY A 3 19.51 -4.68 28.16
CA GLY A 3 19.54 -5.00 26.74
C GLY A 3 18.32 -4.47 26.02
N MET A 4 18.57 -3.79 24.91
CA MET A 4 17.59 -3.69 23.84
C MET A 4 17.67 -5.03 23.11
N GLU A 5 16.78 -5.96 23.46
CA GLU A 5 16.39 -7.01 22.53
C GLU A 5 15.92 -6.31 21.27
N GLN A 6 16.82 -6.26 20.30
CA GLN A 6 16.49 -6.00 18.93
C GLN A 6 15.60 -7.17 18.53
N THR A 7 14.28 -6.97 18.61
CA THR A 7 13.31 -7.84 17.95
C THR A 7 13.64 -7.73 16.46
N ALA A 8 14.56 -8.57 16.02
CA ALA A 8 14.76 -8.87 14.62
C ALA A 8 13.38 -9.32 14.14
N ALA A 9 12.69 -8.44 13.42
CA ALA A 9 11.45 -8.80 12.76
C ALA A 9 11.81 -9.98 11.85
N VAL A 10 11.41 -11.18 12.27
CA VAL A 10 11.41 -12.36 11.41
C VAL A 10 10.80 -11.90 10.10
N PRO A 11 11.43 -12.15 8.93
CA PRO A 11 10.84 -11.79 7.66
C PRO A 11 9.53 -12.55 7.56
N GLU A 12 8.45 -11.83 7.85
CA GLU A 12 7.10 -12.33 7.80
C GLU A 12 6.86 -12.73 6.35
N GLN A 13 6.44 -13.97 6.13
CA GLN A 13 6.24 -14.54 4.80
C GLN A 13 5.53 -13.55 3.87
N PRO A 14 5.98 -13.38 2.60
CA PRO A 14 5.34 -12.48 1.65
C PRO A 14 3.85 -12.78 1.53
N ILE A 15 3.01 -11.75 1.42
CA ILE A 15 1.54 -11.97 1.44
C ILE A 15 1.07 -12.88 0.30
N ALA A 16 1.73 -12.81 -0.86
CA ALA A 16 1.43 -13.64 -2.02
C ALA A 16 1.77 -15.14 -1.83
N GLU A 17 2.66 -15.44 -0.88
CA GLU A 17 3.07 -16.81 -0.57
C GLU A 17 2.26 -17.40 0.57
N ASN A 18 1.45 -16.61 1.28
CA ASN A 18 0.68 -17.06 2.43
C ASN A 18 -0.36 -18.13 2.06
N GLY A 19 -0.37 -19.26 2.78
CA GLY A 19 -1.21 -20.42 2.47
C GLY A 19 -2.70 -20.10 2.31
N PRO A 20 -3.38 -19.52 3.32
CA PRO A 20 -4.77 -19.07 3.20
C PRO A 20 -5.03 -18.12 2.02
N VAL A 21 -4.09 -17.24 1.69
CA VAL A 21 -4.22 -16.32 0.55
C VAL A 21 -4.19 -17.09 -0.78
N GLN A 22 -3.25 -18.02 -0.93
CA GLN A 22 -3.12 -18.84 -2.14
C GLN A 22 -4.32 -19.78 -2.33
N GLU A 23 -4.81 -20.38 -1.25
CA GLU A 23 -5.98 -21.25 -1.28
C GLU A 23 -7.23 -20.47 -1.72
N LEU A 24 -7.45 -19.27 -1.16
CA LEU A 24 -8.58 -18.43 -1.56
C LEU A 24 -8.44 -17.97 -3.02
N LEU A 25 -7.24 -17.60 -3.48
CA LEU A 25 -7.00 -17.25 -4.89
C LEU A 25 -7.32 -18.41 -5.83
N ALA A 26 -6.93 -19.64 -5.49
CA ALA A 26 -7.25 -20.83 -6.28
C ALA A 26 -8.77 -21.06 -6.38
N LEU A 27 -9.48 -21.02 -5.25
CA LEU A 27 -10.93 -21.20 -5.22
C LEU A 27 -11.67 -20.11 -6.01
N LEU A 28 -11.25 -18.85 -5.89
CA LEU A 28 -11.83 -17.76 -6.67
C LEU A 28 -11.54 -17.92 -8.16
N LYS A 29 -10.36 -18.39 -8.55
CA LYS A 29 -10.03 -18.58 -9.96
C LYS A 29 -11.00 -19.56 -10.64
N GLU A 30 -11.37 -20.62 -9.94
CA GLU A 30 -12.29 -21.66 -10.43
C GLU A 30 -13.76 -21.22 -10.40
N ASN A 31 -14.16 -20.50 -9.34
CA ASN A 31 -15.58 -20.29 -9.03
C ASN A 31 -16.03 -18.82 -9.12
N ASN A 32 -15.09 -17.88 -9.19
CA ASN A 32 -15.33 -16.44 -9.24
C ASN A 32 -14.24 -15.64 -9.97
N PRO A 33 -14.17 -15.70 -11.31
CA PRO A 33 -13.12 -15.01 -12.08
C PRO A 33 -13.05 -13.49 -11.82
N ALA A 34 -14.19 -12.83 -11.63
CA ALA A 34 -14.24 -11.41 -11.31
C ALA A 34 -13.68 -11.12 -9.90
N GLY A 35 -14.09 -11.91 -8.90
CA GLY A 35 -13.55 -11.80 -7.54
C GLY A 35 -12.07 -12.15 -7.47
N TYR A 36 -11.62 -13.15 -8.23
CA TYR A 36 -10.21 -13.50 -8.37
C TYR A 36 -9.39 -12.33 -8.91
N GLN A 37 -9.85 -11.69 -9.98
CA GLN A 37 -9.12 -10.58 -10.61
C GLN A 37 -8.93 -9.41 -9.64
N GLU A 38 -9.96 -9.03 -8.90
CA GLU A 38 -9.87 -7.89 -7.98
C GLU A 38 -9.11 -8.27 -6.69
N PHE A 39 -9.28 -9.49 -6.19
CA PHE A 39 -8.52 -9.97 -5.04
C PHE A 39 -7.03 -10.13 -5.37
N SER A 40 -6.68 -10.62 -6.56
CA SER A 40 -5.27 -10.72 -6.98
C SER A 40 -4.62 -9.34 -7.05
N LYS A 41 -5.31 -8.32 -7.57
CA LYS A 41 -4.81 -6.94 -7.59
C LYS A 41 -4.60 -6.37 -6.19
N LEU A 42 -5.45 -6.73 -5.22
CA LEU A 42 -5.26 -6.36 -3.82
C LEU A 42 -3.95 -6.98 -3.29
N ILE A 43 -3.75 -8.29 -3.48
CA ILE A 43 -2.55 -9.01 -3.04
C ILE A 43 -1.29 -8.48 -3.75
N GLU A 44 -1.34 -8.23 -5.06
CA GLU A 44 -0.25 -7.62 -5.83
C GLU A 44 0.12 -6.23 -5.32
N SER A 45 -0.88 -5.42 -4.95
CA SER A 45 -0.67 -4.07 -4.43
C SER A 45 0.00 -4.11 -3.05
N VAL A 46 -0.40 -5.03 -2.17
CA VAL A 46 0.24 -5.25 -0.86
C VAL A 46 1.66 -5.79 -1.03
N SER A 47 1.87 -6.76 -1.92
CA SER A 47 3.20 -7.30 -2.24
C SER A 47 4.16 -6.23 -2.78
N LEU A 48 3.65 -5.29 -3.59
CA LEU A 48 4.42 -4.13 -4.04
C LEU A 48 4.87 -3.25 -2.86
N MET A 49 3.99 -3.02 -1.88
CA MET A 49 4.34 -2.24 -0.68
C MET A 49 5.42 -2.95 0.14
N GLU A 50 5.31 -4.27 0.34
CA GLU A 50 6.33 -5.08 1.03
C GLU A 50 7.69 -4.97 0.35
N SER A 51 7.73 -5.19 -0.97
CA SER A 51 8.95 -5.11 -1.76
C SER A 51 9.60 -3.72 -1.68
N ARG A 52 8.81 -2.65 -1.72
CA ARG A 52 9.33 -1.28 -1.64
C ARG A 52 9.90 -0.95 -0.26
N LEU A 53 9.31 -1.48 0.80
CA LEU A 53 9.88 -1.36 2.14
C LEU A 53 11.19 -2.15 2.27
N ALA A 54 11.24 -3.38 1.76
CA ALA A 54 12.46 -4.19 1.77
C ALA A 54 13.61 -3.52 0.99
N VAL A 55 13.32 -2.96 -0.19
CA VAL A 55 14.30 -2.18 -0.96
C VAL A 55 14.79 -0.98 -0.17
N ALA A 56 13.89 -0.24 0.49
CA ALA A 56 14.27 0.95 1.25
C ALA A 56 15.10 0.63 2.49
N VAL A 57 14.88 -0.52 3.14
CA VAL A 57 15.77 -1.04 4.20
C VAL A 57 17.17 -1.27 3.63
N GLY A 58 17.29 -1.99 2.51
CA GLY A 58 18.58 -2.24 1.87
C GLY A 58 19.30 -0.95 1.43
N GLU A 59 18.56 0.03 0.90
CA GLU A 59 19.10 1.35 0.54
C GLU A 59 19.63 2.11 1.77
N LEU A 60 18.92 2.07 2.91
CA LEU A 60 19.39 2.69 4.15
C LEU A 60 20.60 1.98 4.75
N GLU A 61 20.64 0.66 4.68
CA GLU A 61 21.82 -0.12 5.11
C GLU A 61 23.05 0.21 4.27
N ALA A 62 22.89 0.28 2.94
CA ALA A 62 23.95 0.69 2.03
C ALA A 62 24.42 2.12 2.33
N MET A 63 23.48 3.07 2.49
CA MET A 63 23.80 4.44 2.87
C MET A 63 24.56 4.51 4.19
N ARG A 64 24.15 3.76 5.22
CA ARG A 64 24.86 3.67 6.50
C ARG A 64 26.29 3.16 6.31
N GLY A 65 26.49 2.16 5.45
CA GLY A 65 27.81 1.67 5.08
C GLY A 65 28.69 2.73 4.43
N ASP A 66 28.14 3.54 3.53
CA ASP A 66 28.86 4.64 2.88
C ASP A 66 29.19 5.78 3.86
N LEU A 67 28.28 6.08 4.79
CA LEU A 67 28.53 7.06 5.85
C LEU A 67 29.68 6.64 6.77
N GLN A 68 29.96 5.35 6.95
CA GLN A 68 31.12 4.94 7.74
C GLN A 68 32.44 5.35 7.10
N LYS A 69 32.51 5.35 5.76
CA LYS A 69 33.69 5.72 4.98
C LYS A 69 33.85 7.23 4.81
N MET A 70 32.86 8.01 5.22
CA MET A 70 32.87 9.47 5.07
C MET A 70 33.82 10.12 6.08
N GLN A 71 34.77 10.91 5.55
CA GLN A 71 35.78 11.64 6.36
C GLN A 71 35.22 12.91 7.01
N ASN A 72 34.21 13.55 6.41
CA ASN A 72 33.64 14.78 6.95
C ASN A 72 32.72 14.47 8.15
N HIS A 73 33.21 14.71 9.38
CA HIS A 73 32.50 14.36 10.61
C HIS A 73 31.16 15.08 10.81
N SER A 74 31.05 16.38 10.48
CA SER A 74 29.80 17.12 10.66
C SER A 74 28.74 16.71 9.66
N LEU A 75 29.13 16.52 8.39
CA LEU A 75 28.26 16.00 7.34
C LEU A 75 27.82 14.56 7.64
N LYS A 76 28.75 13.71 8.11
CA LYS A 76 28.46 12.35 8.55
C LYS A 76 27.42 12.33 9.66
N ALA A 77 27.57 13.16 10.68
CA ALA A 77 26.61 13.22 11.79
C ALA A 77 25.20 13.65 11.32
N ALA A 78 25.11 14.69 10.47
CA ALA A 78 23.84 15.15 9.92
C ALA A 78 23.15 14.06 9.08
N LEU A 79 23.91 13.37 8.22
CA LEU A 79 23.39 12.28 7.40
C LEU A 79 22.98 11.05 8.21
N GLN A 80 23.73 10.72 9.27
CA GLN A 80 23.35 9.64 10.19
C GLN A 80 22.04 9.93 10.92
N ASN A 81 21.79 11.18 11.29
CA ASN A 81 20.52 11.57 11.90
C ASN A 81 19.37 11.48 10.89
N ALA A 82 19.61 11.89 9.64
CA ALA A 82 18.64 11.74 8.55
C ALA A 82 18.30 10.26 8.28
N CYS A 83 19.33 9.39 8.18
CA CYS A 83 19.13 7.94 8.03
C CYS A 83 18.30 7.37 9.19
N ARG A 84 18.63 7.70 10.45
CA ARG A 84 17.87 7.23 11.63
C ARG A 84 16.41 7.65 11.61
N SER A 85 16.12 8.89 11.19
CA SER A 85 14.74 9.35 11.03
C SER A 85 13.99 8.54 9.96
N MET A 86 14.66 8.20 8.85
CA MET A 86 14.04 7.41 7.78
C MET A 86 13.87 5.94 8.16
N GLU A 87 14.80 5.36 8.93
CA GLU A 87 14.68 4.03 9.51
C GLU A 87 13.42 3.96 10.38
N ALA A 88 13.21 4.92 11.28
CA ALA A 88 12.02 4.99 12.12
C ALA A 88 10.73 5.06 11.28
N ASN A 89 10.73 5.86 10.21
CA ASN A 89 9.58 6.00 9.32
C ASN A 89 9.28 4.69 8.56
N ILE A 90 10.32 3.98 8.09
CA ILE A 90 10.17 2.68 7.42
C ILE A 90 9.67 1.63 8.40
N SER A 91 10.22 1.55 9.62
CA SER A 91 9.75 0.61 10.64
C SER A 91 8.29 0.85 10.99
N SER A 92 7.87 2.11 11.16
CA SER A 92 6.45 2.44 11.38
C SER A 92 5.58 1.98 10.22
N MET A 93 6.06 2.14 8.98
CA MET A 93 5.31 1.71 7.80
C MET A 93 5.24 0.17 7.67
N GLN A 94 6.31 -0.54 8.03
CA GLN A 94 6.31 -2.01 8.10
C GLN A 94 5.28 -2.52 9.10
N GLN A 95 5.17 -1.90 10.28
CA GLN A 95 4.15 -2.26 11.28
C GLN A 95 2.73 -2.08 10.73
N ARG A 96 2.45 -0.93 10.11
CA ARG A 96 1.13 -0.67 9.50
C ARG A 96 0.81 -1.66 8.38
N LEU A 97 1.80 -2.05 7.60
CA LEU A 97 1.63 -3.03 6.54
C LEU A 97 1.39 -4.44 7.11
N ALA A 98 2.07 -4.82 8.20
CA ALA A 98 1.82 -6.06 8.90
C ALA A 98 0.37 -6.15 9.41
N GLU A 99 -0.19 -5.07 9.97
CA GLU A 99 -1.60 -5.02 10.36
C GLU A 99 -2.56 -5.24 9.17
N VAL A 100 -2.24 -4.69 7.99
CA VAL A 100 -3.03 -4.94 6.76
C VAL A 100 -2.93 -6.40 6.35
N LYS A 101 -1.73 -6.98 6.37
CA LYS A 101 -1.50 -8.39 6.03
C LYS A 101 -2.25 -9.33 6.97
N GLU A 102 -2.17 -9.10 8.27
CA GLU A 102 -2.85 -9.91 9.29
C GLU A 102 -4.35 -9.95 9.03
N LYS A 103 -4.97 -8.78 8.78
CA LYS A 103 -6.39 -8.69 8.45
C LYS A 103 -6.75 -9.38 7.13
N ILE A 104 -5.87 -9.33 6.12
CA ILE A 104 -6.05 -10.09 4.87
C ILE A 104 -6.05 -11.59 5.16
N VAL A 105 -5.03 -12.09 5.86
CA VAL A 105 -4.89 -13.51 6.19
C VAL A 105 -6.08 -14.01 7.01
N GLU A 106 -6.52 -13.23 7.98
CA GLU A 106 -7.68 -13.56 8.79
C GLU A 106 -8.98 -13.54 7.97
N GLY A 107 -9.16 -12.56 7.08
CA GLY A 107 -10.26 -12.55 6.12
C GLY A 107 -10.26 -13.80 5.21
N CYS A 108 -9.09 -14.23 4.73
CA CYS A 108 -8.95 -15.45 3.93
C CYS A 108 -9.40 -16.69 4.70
N LYS A 109 -8.89 -16.88 5.92
CA LYS A 109 -9.28 -18.02 6.77
C LYS A 109 -10.79 -18.09 6.99
N ASN A 110 -11.42 -16.94 7.26
CA ASN A 110 -12.86 -16.86 7.47
C ASN A 110 -13.67 -17.22 6.21
N VAL A 111 -13.26 -16.76 5.03
CA VAL A 111 -13.92 -17.12 3.77
C VAL A 111 -13.74 -18.61 3.46
N LEU A 112 -12.56 -19.16 3.69
CA LEU A 112 -12.25 -20.58 3.49
C LEU A 112 -13.04 -21.49 4.45
N ALA A 113 -13.19 -21.09 5.71
CA ALA A 113 -14.03 -21.79 6.68
C ALA A 113 -15.50 -21.78 6.23
N ASP A 114 -16.04 -20.62 5.85
CA ASP A 114 -17.41 -20.50 5.33
C ASP A 114 -17.63 -21.34 4.07
N PHE A 115 -16.62 -21.47 3.21
CA PHE A 115 -16.69 -22.28 1.99
C PHE A 115 -16.85 -23.78 2.29
N LYS A 116 -16.20 -24.30 3.34
CA LYS A 116 -16.35 -25.71 3.74
C LYS A 116 -17.78 -26.04 4.17
N GLU A 117 -18.50 -25.07 4.71
CA GLU A 117 -19.88 -25.25 5.17
C GLU A 117 -20.92 -24.98 4.06
N ARG A 118 -20.67 -23.96 3.23
CA ARG A 118 -21.68 -23.36 2.33
C ARG A 118 -21.32 -23.43 0.84
N GLY A 119 -20.16 -24.00 0.50
CA GLY A 119 -19.66 -24.10 -0.86
C GLY A 119 -19.49 -22.73 -1.53
N THR A 120 -19.77 -22.67 -2.83
CA THR A 120 -19.51 -21.48 -3.68
C THR A 120 -20.25 -20.22 -3.24
N VAL A 121 -21.35 -20.35 -2.49
CA VAL A 121 -22.09 -19.20 -1.92
C VAL A 121 -21.22 -18.38 -0.96
N ALA A 122 -20.31 -19.04 -0.22
CA ALA A 122 -19.39 -18.38 0.71
C ALA A 122 -18.43 -17.39 0.03
N LEU A 123 -18.16 -17.57 -1.28
CA LEU A 123 -17.27 -16.67 -2.02
C LEU A 123 -17.84 -15.25 -2.19
N ASN A 124 -19.13 -15.05 -1.92
CA ASN A 124 -19.71 -13.72 -1.79
C ASN A 124 -19.20 -12.98 -0.54
N GLY A 125 -18.67 -13.71 0.45
CA GLY A 125 -18.03 -13.18 1.65
C GLY A 125 -16.75 -12.40 1.37
N ILE A 126 -16.26 -12.36 0.14
CA ILE A 126 -15.12 -11.56 -0.27
C ILE A 126 -15.37 -10.05 -0.11
N ALA A 127 -16.63 -9.60 -0.14
CA ALA A 127 -16.98 -8.21 0.19
C ALA A 127 -16.60 -7.83 1.63
N ARG A 128 -16.39 -8.80 2.53
CA ARG A 128 -15.95 -8.53 3.90
C ARG A 128 -14.62 -7.79 3.91
N PHE A 129 -13.73 -7.96 2.93
CA PHE A 129 -12.44 -7.24 2.87
C PHE A 129 -12.55 -5.71 2.80
N LEU A 130 -13.74 -5.13 2.61
CA LEU A 130 -13.96 -3.68 2.70
C LEU A 130 -13.53 -3.09 4.06
N HIS A 131 -13.51 -3.89 5.14
CA HIS A 131 -12.99 -3.45 6.45
C HIS A 131 -11.49 -3.13 6.45
N LEU A 132 -10.74 -3.48 5.39
CA LEU A 132 -9.34 -3.11 5.21
C LEU A 132 -9.16 -1.63 4.85
N ARG A 133 -10.21 -0.97 4.35
CA ARG A 133 -10.13 0.41 3.83
C ARG A 133 -9.54 1.40 4.84
N PRO A 134 -9.94 1.42 6.14
CA PRO A 134 -9.32 2.30 7.13
C PRO A 134 -7.82 2.03 7.36
N ALA A 135 -7.40 0.76 7.32
CA ALA A 135 -5.99 0.40 7.52
C ALA A 135 -5.13 0.81 6.31
N LEU A 136 -5.63 0.60 5.09
CA LEU A 136 -4.98 1.05 3.86
C LEU A 136 -4.94 2.59 3.76
N GLU A 137 -5.98 3.28 4.22
CA GLU A 137 -6.01 4.73 4.29
C GLU A 137 -4.98 5.27 5.29
N ALA A 138 -4.80 4.61 6.43
CA ALA A 138 -3.76 4.96 7.39
C ALA A 138 -2.34 4.78 6.82
N VAL A 139 -2.11 3.72 6.03
CA VAL A 139 -0.87 3.52 5.25
C VAL A 139 -0.68 4.66 4.25
N ARG A 140 -1.71 4.98 3.47
CA ARG A 140 -1.68 6.06 2.46
C ARG A 140 -1.33 7.41 3.09
N GLN A 141 -2.04 7.80 4.15
CA GLN A 141 -1.82 9.08 4.84
C GLN A 141 -0.43 9.17 5.45
N SER A 142 0.05 8.07 6.05
CA SER A 142 1.41 8.02 6.60
C SER A 142 2.47 8.16 5.50
N ALA A 143 2.27 7.49 4.36
CA ALA A 143 3.18 7.57 3.23
C ALA A 143 3.18 8.98 2.62
N GLU A 144 2.00 9.59 2.45
CA GLU A 144 1.85 10.96 1.96
C GLU A 144 2.54 11.97 2.88
N HIS A 145 2.34 11.85 4.20
CA HIS A 145 2.98 12.70 5.20
C HIS A 145 4.50 12.62 5.11
N ASN A 146 5.06 11.40 5.13
CA ASN A 146 6.51 11.19 4.99
C ASN A 146 7.05 11.72 3.66
N ARG A 147 6.31 11.52 2.56
CA ARG A 147 6.68 12.04 1.24
C ARG A 147 6.74 13.58 1.25
N LYS A 148 5.80 14.26 1.92
CA LYS A 148 5.79 15.71 2.10
C LYS A 148 6.96 16.19 2.95
N GLU A 149 7.19 15.59 4.13
CA GLU A 149 8.32 15.92 5.02
C GLU A 149 9.68 15.78 4.31
N ASN A 150 9.87 14.69 3.56
CA ASN A 150 11.08 14.49 2.76
C ASN A 150 11.23 15.56 1.67
N SER A 151 10.13 15.92 1.00
CA SER A 151 10.15 16.97 -0.03
C SER A 151 10.47 18.35 0.56
N GLN A 152 9.92 18.66 1.73
CA GLN A 152 10.22 19.90 2.45
C GLN A 152 11.68 19.94 2.90
N SER A 153 12.21 18.82 3.42
CA SER A 153 13.62 18.71 3.82
C SER A 153 14.55 18.94 2.62
N MET A 154 14.25 18.35 1.47
CA MET A 154 14.97 18.61 0.22
C MET A 154 14.88 20.08 -0.21
N ALA A 155 13.71 20.70 -0.13
CA ALA A 155 13.52 22.11 -0.47
C ALA A 155 14.29 23.06 0.45
N LYS A 156 14.35 22.77 1.76
CA LYS A 156 15.18 23.51 2.73
C LYS A 156 16.67 23.43 2.37
N ILE A 157 17.14 22.25 1.95
CA ILE A 157 18.52 22.07 1.47
C ILE A 157 18.75 22.90 0.20
N ASP A 158 17.82 22.88 -0.75
CA ASP A 158 17.92 23.65 -2.00
C ASP A 158 17.94 25.17 -1.73
N ALA A 159 17.08 25.66 -0.82
CA ALA A 159 17.06 27.07 -0.42
C ALA A 159 18.40 27.49 0.22
N PHE A 160 18.92 26.70 1.16
CA PHE A 160 20.21 26.97 1.80
C PHE A 160 21.36 27.01 0.77
N VAL A 161 21.37 26.07 -0.18
CA VAL A 161 22.40 26.01 -1.22
C VAL A 161 22.34 27.23 -2.13
N SER A 162 21.14 27.68 -2.51
CA SER A 162 20.95 28.90 -3.30
C SER A 162 21.40 30.16 -2.56
N GLU A 163 21.00 30.35 -1.29
CA GLU A 163 21.40 31.49 -0.47
C GLU A 163 22.92 31.55 -0.26
N TYR A 164 23.55 30.40 -0.01
CA TYR A 164 24.99 30.29 0.13
C TYR A 164 25.72 30.62 -1.18
N HIS A 165 25.17 30.19 -2.32
CA HIS A 165 25.71 30.52 -3.64
C HIS A 165 25.66 32.02 -3.94
N GLU A 166 24.53 32.67 -3.70
CA GLU A 166 24.37 34.10 -3.94
C GLU A 166 25.28 34.94 -3.04
N THR A 167 25.30 34.65 -1.73
CA THR A 167 26.14 35.39 -0.78
C THR A 167 27.64 35.20 -1.06
N GLY A 168 28.05 33.96 -1.36
CA GLY A 168 29.43 33.66 -1.72
C GLY A 168 29.85 34.34 -3.03
N LYS A 169 28.96 34.40 -4.02
CA LYS A 169 29.17 35.12 -5.28
C LYS A 169 29.34 36.62 -5.03
N HIS A 170 28.45 37.23 -4.25
CA HIS A 170 28.53 38.66 -3.92
C HIS A 170 29.83 39.02 -3.22
N LEU A 171 30.23 38.25 -2.20
CA LEU A 171 31.47 38.50 -1.47
C LEU A 171 32.71 38.35 -2.37
N LYS A 172 32.73 37.32 -3.23
CA LYS A 172 33.83 37.11 -4.19
C LYS A 172 33.91 38.25 -5.21
N ASN A 173 32.78 38.67 -5.75
CA ASN A 173 32.72 39.74 -6.74
C ASN A 173 33.05 41.10 -6.10
N MET A 174 32.65 41.35 -4.86
CA MET A 174 33.08 42.52 -4.10
C MET A 174 34.60 42.55 -3.91
N ARG A 175 35.23 41.42 -3.55
CA ARG A 175 36.69 41.33 -3.46
C ARG A 175 37.37 41.60 -4.80
N LEU A 176 36.87 41.03 -5.89
CA LEU A 176 37.42 41.23 -7.23
C LEU A 176 37.33 42.71 -7.64
N ALA A 177 36.20 43.35 -7.40
CA ALA A 177 36.01 44.79 -7.65
C ALA A 177 37.01 45.65 -6.87
N LEU A 178 37.24 45.36 -5.58
CA LEU A 178 38.25 46.06 -4.77
C LEU A 178 39.68 45.86 -5.28
N MET A 179 39.95 44.74 -5.97
CA MET A 179 41.25 44.45 -6.61
C MET A 179 41.33 44.96 -8.06
N GLY A 180 40.31 45.67 -8.56
CA GLY A 180 40.23 46.15 -9.95
C GLY A 180 40.03 45.05 -10.99
N LYS A 181 39.53 43.88 -10.58
CA LYS A 181 39.27 42.73 -11.44
C LYS A 181 37.79 42.61 -11.77
N GLU A 182 37.48 42.06 -12.94
CA GLU A 182 36.09 41.84 -13.34
C GLU A 182 35.37 40.78 -12.48
N PRO A 183 34.05 40.96 -12.26
CA PRO A 183 33.24 40.03 -11.49
C PRO A 183 33.08 38.68 -12.20
N VAL A 184 33.05 37.60 -11.41
CA VAL A 184 32.88 36.24 -11.93
C VAL A 184 31.40 35.83 -11.87
N GLN A 185 30.90 35.20 -12.94
CA GLN A 185 29.53 34.70 -13.03
C GLN A 185 29.36 33.25 -12.54
N GLU A 186 30.40 32.42 -12.59
CA GLU A 186 30.29 31.00 -12.24
C GLU A 186 30.59 30.68 -10.77
N ALA A 187 29.63 30.04 -10.11
CA ALA A 187 29.80 29.42 -8.79
C ALA A 187 30.02 27.90 -8.95
N ARG A 188 31.01 27.31 -8.25
CA ARG A 188 31.24 25.85 -8.23
C ARG A 188 31.36 25.26 -6.83
N SER A 189 30.99 23.97 -6.75
CA SER A 189 31.23 22.91 -5.73
C SER A 189 30.15 22.58 -4.68
N ALA A 190 29.22 23.46 -4.31
CA ALA A 190 28.18 23.12 -3.30
C ALA A 190 27.17 22.05 -3.78
N GLY A 191 26.96 21.94 -5.10
CA GLY A 191 26.01 20.99 -5.68
C GLY A 191 26.29 19.51 -5.36
N ARG A 192 27.56 19.11 -5.18
CA ARG A 192 27.90 17.71 -4.83
C ARG A 192 27.57 17.38 -3.38
N ILE A 193 27.80 18.32 -2.45
CA ILE A 193 27.46 18.16 -1.04
C ILE A 193 25.94 18.14 -0.89
N ALA A 194 25.24 19.07 -1.54
CA ALA A 194 23.78 19.13 -1.56
C ALA A 194 23.17 17.83 -2.12
N ALA A 195 23.73 17.28 -3.21
CA ALA A 195 23.28 16.00 -3.76
C ALA A 195 23.45 14.85 -2.77
N CYS A 196 24.59 14.81 -2.06
CA CYS A 196 24.86 13.81 -1.02
C CYS A 196 23.88 13.92 0.16
N VAL A 197 23.61 15.15 0.64
CA VAL A 197 22.65 15.39 1.74
C VAL A 197 21.20 15.07 1.33
N LYS A 198 20.83 15.32 0.08
CA LYS A 198 19.48 15.03 -0.43
C LYS A 198 19.23 13.57 -0.77
N ALA A 199 20.29 12.76 -0.97
CA ALA A 199 20.14 11.38 -1.44
C ALA A 199 19.24 10.51 -0.54
N PRO A 200 19.40 10.53 0.81
CA PRO A 200 18.52 9.75 1.69
C PRO A 200 17.05 10.18 1.57
N TYR A 201 16.78 11.49 1.58
CA TYR A 201 15.41 12.01 1.45
C TYR A 201 14.78 11.66 0.10
N ARG A 202 15.57 11.64 -0.98
CA ARG A 202 15.11 11.25 -2.32
C ARG A 202 14.71 9.77 -2.36
N ALA A 203 15.54 8.89 -1.81
CA ALA A 203 15.28 7.46 -1.73
C ALA A 203 14.00 7.19 -0.91
N SER A 204 13.91 7.75 0.30
CA SER A 204 12.74 7.62 1.17
C SER A 204 11.47 8.18 0.49
N ARG A 205 11.54 9.36 -0.16
CA ARG A 205 10.42 9.94 -0.90
C ARG A 205 9.92 9.03 -2.03
N ALA A 206 10.83 8.39 -2.76
CA ALA A 206 10.48 7.47 -3.84
C ALA A 206 9.79 6.21 -3.30
N CYS A 207 10.31 5.62 -2.22
CA CYS A 207 9.67 4.51 -1.52
C CYS A 207 8.25 4.87 -1.06
N MET A 208 8.10 5.98 -0.32
CA MET A 208 6.80 6.42 0.18
C MET A 208 5.80 6.72 -0.95
N GLY A 209 6.23 7.31 -2.06
CA GLY A 209 5.37 7.51 -3.23
C GLY A 209 4.89 6.20 -3.86
N ALA A 210 5.73 5.15 -3.86
CA ALA A 210 5.33 3.83 -4.33
C ALA A 210 4.33 3.15 -3.37
N ILE A 211 4.52 3.31 -2.05
CA ILE A 211 3.62 2.79 -1.03
C ILE A 211 2.26 3.50 -1.09
N GLU A 212 2.24 4.83 -1.19
CA GLU A 212 1.02 5.62 -1.36
C GLU A 212 0.21 5.13 -2.59
N LYS A 213 0.89 4.93 -3.72
CA LYS A 213 0.26 4.39 -4.94
C LYS A 213 -0.23 2.94 -4.77
N GLY A 214 0.50 2.11 -4.03
CA GLY A 214 0.10 0.74 -3.70
C GLY A 214 -1.19 0.71 -2.87
N ALA A 215 -1.26 1.55 -1.82
CA ALA A 215 -2.44 1.67 -0.97
C ALA A 215 -3.67 2.16 -1.76
N LEU A 216 -3.51 3.15 -2.64
CA LEU A 216 -4.58 3.60 -3.53
C LEU A 216 -5.11 2.47 -4.44
N LYS A 217 -4.20 1.73 -5.08
CA LYS A 217 -4.59 0.58 -5.93
C LYS A 217 -5.28 -0.53 -5.14
N ALA A 218 -4.83 -0.79 -3.91
CA ALA A 218 -5.46 -1.75 -3.02
C ALA A 218 -6.90 -1.33 -2.68
N MET A 219 -7.13 -0.04 -2.37
CA MET A 219 -8.48 0.48 -2.12
C MET A 219 -9.36 0.44 -3.38
N ASP A 220 -8.83 0.79 -4.55
CA ASP A 220 -9.55 0.65 -5.82
C ASP A 220 -9.96 -0.80 -6.10
N ALA A 221 -9.09 -1.76 -5.75
CA ALA A 221 -9.38 -3.17 -5.86
C ALA A 221 -10.50 -3.59 -4.90
N LEU A 222 -10.53 -3.08 -3.67
CA LEU A 222 -11.64 -3.30 -2.73
C LEU A 222 -12.97 -2.77 -3.28
N ASP A 223 -12.99 -1.54 -3.80
CA ASP A 223 -14.21 -0.93 -4.37
C ASP A 223 -14.72 -1.73 -5.59
N ARG A 224 -13.83 -2.40 -6.33
CA ARG A 224 -14.20 -3.30 -7.45
C ARG A 224 -14.63 -4.69 -6.97
N LEU A 225 -14.03 -5.19 -5.88
CA LEU A 225 -14.39 -6.43 -5.22
C LEU A 225 -15.85 -6.40 -4.72
N GLU A 226 -16.26 -5.27 -4.15
CA GLU A 226 -17.64 -5.00 -3.74
C GLU A 226 -18.59 -5.12 -4.93
N LYS A 227 -18.30 -4.40 -6.04
CA LYS A 227 -19.10 -4.47 -7.27
C LYS A 227 -19.16 -5.88 -7.87
N ALA A 228 -18.06 -6.64 -7.78
CA ALA A 228 -18.02 -8.01 -8.26
C ALA A 228 -18.91 -8.94 -7.41
N ALA A 229 -18.98 -8.71 -6.10
CA ALA A 229 -19.87 -9.43 -5.20
C ALA A 229 -21.35 -9.04 -5.42
N GLU A 230 -21.64 -7.75 -5.63
CA GLU A 230 -23.00 -7.22 -5.86
C GLU A 230 -23.63 -7.64 -7.19
N ARG A 231 -22.84 -8.01 -8.21
CA ARG A 231 -23.37 -8.46 -9.52
C ARG A 231 -23.84 -9.91 -9.51
N ARG A 232 -23.54 -10.67 -8.45
CA ARG A 232 -23.92 -12.10 -8.34
C ARG A 232 -25.34 -12.45 -7.86
N PRO A 233 -26.22 -11.57 -7.33
CA PRO A 233 -27.57 -11.97 -6.95
C PRO A 233 -28.54 -12.10 -8.14
N SER A 234 -28.06 -12.00 -9.39
CA SER A 234 -28.94 -12.08 -10.57
C SER A 234 -29.44 -13.49 -10.91
N VAL A 235 -28.88 -14.57 -10.34
CA VAL A 235 -29.41 -15.92 -10.61
C VAL A 235 -30.72 -16.16 -9.85
N LEU A 236 -30.83 -15.68 -8.61
CA LEU A 236 -32.09 -15.75 -7.84
C LEU A 236 -33.15 -14.80 -8.37
N LYS A 237 -32.75 -13.64 -8.91
CA LYS A 237 -33.67 -12.70 -9.56
C LYS A 237 -34.20 -13.26 -10.89
N ALA A 238 -33.33 -13.85 -11.71
CA ALA A 238 -33.70 -14.53 -12.95
C ALA A 238 -34.59 -15.77 -12.71
N MET A 239 -34.35 -16.54 -11.64
CA MET A 239 -35.23 -17.67 -11.27
C MET A 239 -36.62 -17.23 -10.78
N LYS A 240 -36.73 -16.08 -10.09
CA LYS A 240 -38.02 -15.49 -9.69
C LYS A 240 -38.79 -14.88 -10.87
N GLU A 241 -38.11 -14.42 -11.91
CA GLU A 241 -38.74 -13.91 -13.14
C GLU A 241 -39.15 -15.03 -14.12
N GLN A 242 -38.62 -16.26 -13.95
CA GLN A 242 -38.94 -17.44 -14.78
C GLN A 242 -39.91 -18.43 -14.12
N THR A 243 -40.47 -18.12 -12.94
CA THR A 243 -41.50 -18.98 -12.34
C THR A 243 -42.77 -18.88 -13.20
N PRO A 244 -43.25 -19.96 -13.85
CA PRO A 244 -44.47 -19.88 -14.65
C PRO A 244 -45.62 -19.49 -13.71
N LYS A 245 -46.42 -18.49 -14.10
CA LYS A 245 -47.72 -18.25 -13.48
C LYS A 245 -48.55 -19.52 -13.66
N ALA A 246 -48.58 -20.38 -12.66
CA ALA A 246 -49.54 -21.46 -12.59
C ALA A 246 -50.93 -20.83 -12.56
N GLU A 247 -51.68 -20.99 -13.64
CA GLU A 247 -53.10 -20.64 -13.69
C GLU A 247 -53.85 -21.46 -12.64
N PRO A 248 -54.76 -20.86 -11.86
CA PRO A 248 -55.57 -21.61 -10.92
C PRO A 248 -56.52 -22.52 -11.70
N VAL A 249 -56.35 -23.83 -11.51
CA VAL A 249 -57.28 -24.87 -11.95
C VAL A 249 -58.65 -24.56 -11.35
N LYS A 250 -59.62 -24.20 -12.20
CA LYS A 250 -61.03 -24.16 -11.84
C LYS A 250 -61.47 -25.58 -11.47
N GLU A 251 -61.83 -25.79 -10.22
CA GLU A 251 -62.51 -26.99 -9.76
C GLU A 251 -63.75 -27.25 -10.62
N ARG A 252 -63.71 -28.35 -11.38
CA ARG A 252 -64.90 -28.96 -11.97
C ARG A 252 -65.72 -29.57 -10.84
N GLN A 253 -66.88 -29.00 -10.58
CA GLN A 253 -67.94 -29.67 -9.83
C GLN A 253 -68.30 -30.99 -10.54
N THR A 254 -68.20 -32.09 -9.80
CA THR A 254 -68.72 -33.40 -10.22
C THR A 254 -70.20 -33.52 -9.80
N PRO A 255 -71.07 -34.11 -10.64
CA PRO A 255 -72.47 -34.35 -10.28
C PRO A 255 -72.56 -35.58 -9.37
N SER A 256 -73.18 -35.42 -8.20
CA SER A 256 -73.58 -36.53 -7.35
C SER A 256 -74.93 -37.06 -7.83
N GLN A 257 -74.92 -38.25 -8.42
CA GLN A 257 -76.06 -39.15 -8.40
C GLN A 257 -75.66 -40.37 -7.57
N ASP A 258 -76.41 -40.68 -6.52
CA ASP A 258 -76.75 -42.08 -6.25
C ASP A 258 -78.08 -42.24 -5.50
N LYS A 259 -78.98 -42.96 -6.19
CA LYS A 259 -80.02 -43.92 -5.79
C LYS A 259 -81.00 -43.61 -4.66
N GLY A 260 -82.28 -43.75 -5.02
CA GLY A 260 -83.39 -43.89 -4.08
C GLY A 260 -83.51 -45.29 -3.46
N SER A 261 -84.33 -45.38 -2.42
CA SER A 261 -85.26 -46.48 -2.14
C SER A 261 -86.07 -46.17 -0.88
N ARG A 262 -87.39 -46.40 -1.01
CA ARG A 262 -88.49 -46.43 -0.03
C ARG A 262 -89.06 -45.09 0.44
#